data_AF-A0A395YNE3-F1
#
_entry.id   AF-A0A395YNE3-F1
#
_cell.length_a   1.000
_cell.length_b   1.000
_cell.length_c   1.000
_cell.angle_alpha   90.00
_cell.angle_beta   90.00
_cell.angle_gamma   90.00
#
_symmetry.space_group_name_H-M   'P 1'
#
loop_
_entity.id
_entity.type
_entity.pdbx_description
1 polymer ?
#
loop_
_entity_poly.entity_id
_entity_poly.type
_entity_poly.pdbx_seq_one_letter_code
_entity_poly.pdbx_strand_id
1 'polypeptide(L)'
;MYQTGFYNIILKGLAVMEKPTGIAQDAAESILNPAFVHENLLLLRRRLMLSQSEFIAKYLSDEDKKPLLSISKLSNIETKGGKDALKYANIISEQLSVDPNLFQLTPDAFAKNIELFIESQLNNTTSGDISELAQMVQKTSYVETLVHVMSDYLTDNLISGELKPGDKLPSDRNLAAMFGVGRTAVREALKVLSVLGLVRILPGQGTFVASKSANFFMAPLSWTFLLGEHNLGNIITVRTMLEDTSSRLAAEKATAEELDEMGTIISSAQELLPIIISRNFWSMILIFT
;
A
#
# COMPACT_ATOMS: atom_id res chain seq x y z
N MET A 1 -41.66 -43.19 -11.18
CA MET A 1 -42.54 -42.38 -12.03
C MET A 1 -42.26 -40.92 -11.71
N TYR A 2 -41.16 -40.44 -12.28
CA TYR A 2 -40.72 -39.05 -12.22
C TYR A 2 -41.48 -38.29 -13.30
N GLN A 3 -42.27 -37.27 -12.94
CA GLN A 3 -42.60 -36.09 -13.77
C GLN A 3 -43.80 -35.35 -13.16
N THR A 4 -43.62 -34.70 -12.00
CA THR A 4 -44.54 -33.60 -11.59
C THR A 4 -43.93 -32.65 -10.56
N GLY A 5 -42.61 -32.72 -10.29
CA GLY A 5 -41.94 -31.90 -9.28
C GLY A 5 -41.15 -30.69 -9.82
N PHE A 6 -40.86 -30.65 -11.12
CA PHE A 6 -39.91 -29.66 -11.66
C PHE A 6 -40.53 -28.34 -12.13
N TYR A 7 -41.86 -28.26 -12.29
CA TYR A 7 -42.53 -27.03 -12.76
C TYR A 7 -43.06 -26.12 -11.64
N ASN A 8 -43.17 -26.60 -10.39
CA ASN A 8 -43.66 -25.81 -9.25
C ASN A 8 -42.56 -25.18 -8.37
N ILE A 9 -41.30 -25.56 -8.58
CA ILE A 9 -40.15 -24.95 -7.87
C ILE A 9 -39.65 -23.69 -8.60
N ILE A 10 -39.77 -23.66 -9.93
CA ILE A 10 -39.36 -22.50 -10.75
C ILE A 10 -40.31 -21.29 -10.53
N LEU A 11 -41.61 -21.51 -10.25
CA LEU A 11 -42.57 -20.41 -10.03
C LEU A 11 -42.68 -19.93 -8.58
N LYS A 12 -42.23 -20.71 -7.58
CA LYS A 12 -42.03 -20.19 -6.21
C LYS A 12 -40.69 -19.46 -6.04
N GLY A 13 -39.72 -19.71 -6.92
CA GLY A 13 -38.42 -19.03 -6.95
C GLY A 13 -38.43 -17.68 -7.69
N LEU A 14 -39.48 -17.34 -8.44
CA LEU A 14 -39.59 -16.05 -9.16
C LEU A 14 -40.51 -15.01 -8.49
N ALA A 15 -41.10 -15.33 -7.33
CA ALA A 15 -42.04 -14.44 -6.62
C ALA A 15 -41.49 -13.85 -5.31
N VAL A 16 -40.22 -14.09 -4.98
CA VAL A 16 -39.53 -13.38 -3.87
C VAL A 16 -38.49 -12.42 -4.46
N MET A 17 -39.00 -11.52 -5.30
CA MET A 17 -38.41 -10.20 -5.56
C MET A 17 -39.08 -9.19 -4.62
N GLU A 18 -39.09 -9.48 -3.32
CA GLU A 18 -39.21 -8.41 -2.33
C GLU A 18 -37.82 -7.83 -2.18
N LYS A 19 -37.68 -6.58 -2.66
CA LYS A 19 -36.62 -5.66 -2.25
C LYS A 19 -36.40 -5.85 -0.73
N PRO A 20 -35.17 -5.87 -0.21
CA PRO A 20 -34.96 -5.91 1.24
C PRO A 20 -35.47 -4.58 1.84
N THR A 21 -36.76 -4.54 2.14
CA THR A 21 -37.41 -3.57 3.00
C THR A 21 -37.05 -3.92 4.42
N GLY A 22 -35.90 -3.40 4.84
CA GLY A 22 -35.45 -3.30 6.22
C GLY A 22 -35.11 -1.86 6.56
N ILE A 23 -36.05 -0.94 6.33
CA ILE A 23 -36.01 0.44 6.83
C ILE A 23 -37.19 0.61 7.78
N ALA A 24 -36.91 0.72 9.07
CA ALA A 24 -37.58 1.68 9.96
C ALA A 24 -36.90 1.68 11.33
N GLN A 25 -36.64 2.90 11.83
CA GLN A 25 -36.26 3.24 13.21
C GLN A 25 -34.78 3.03 13.58
N ASP A 26 -33.89 3.73 12.87
CA ASP A 26 -32.95 4.65 13.52
C ASP A 26 -32.05 5.30 12.45
N ALA A 27 -32.31 6.58 12.17
CA ALA A 27 -31.39 7.64 11.74
C ALA A 27 -32.14 8.66 10.89
N ALA A 28 -32.43 9.81 11.50
CA ALA A 28 -32.74 11.02 10.77
C ALA A 28 -31.60 11.31 9.77
N GLU A 29 -31.97 11.66 8.54
CA GLU A 29 -31.13 12.28 7.50
C GLU A 29 -29.91 11.48 6.98
N SER A 30 -30.16 10.49 6.12
CA SER A 30 -29.18 10.12 5.08
C SER A 30 -29.25 11.15 3.94
N ILE A 31 -28.74 12.36 4.18
CA ILE A 31 -28.53 13.34 3.11
C ILE A 31 -27.43 12.78 2.19
N LEU A 32 -27.78 12.44 0.96
CA LEU A 32 -26.80 12.09 -0.07
C LEU A 32 -25.86 13.28 -0.26
N ASN A 33 -24.57 13.08 0.01
CA ASN A 33 -23.57 14.12 -0.10
C ASN A 33 -22.42 13.64 -1.00
N PRO A 34 -22.24 14.27 -2.19
CA PRO A 34 -21.12 13.97 -3.09
C PRO A 34 -19.74 14.13 -2.44
N ALA A 35 -19.62 14.90 -1.34
CA ALA A 35 -18.37 15.03 -0.61
C ALA A 35 -17.90 13.69 0.00
N PHE A 36 -18.78 12.73 0.28
CA PHE A 36 -18.38 11.43 0.84
C PHE A 36 -17.87 10.44 -0.22
N VAL A 37 -18.03 10.73 -1.51
CA VAL A 37 -17.70 9.79 -2.60
C VAL A 37 -16.24 9.37 -2.55
N HIS A 38 -15.33 10.31 -2.29
CA HIS A 38 -13.91 9.97 -2.27
C HIS A 38 -13.52 9.08 -1.09
N GLU A 39 -14.07 9.36 0.09
CA GLU A 39 -13.84 8.58 1.28
C GLU A 39 -14.45 7.18 1.13
N ASN A 40 -15.62 7.07 0.51
CA ASN A 40 -16.28 5.79 0.23
C ASN A 40 -15.57 4.98 -0.86
N LEU A 41 -15.00 5.62 -1.89
CA LEU A 41 -14.12 4.94 -2.86
C LEU A 41 -12.89 4.35 -2.17
N LEU A 42 -12.26 5.13 -1.30
CA LEU A 42 -11.12 4.70 -0.49
C LEU A 42 -11.51 3.54 0.43
N LEU A 43 -12.66 3.64 1.11
CA LEU A 43 -13.17 2.57 1.99
C LEU A 43 -13.44 1.29 1.21
N LEU A 44 -14.12 1.36 0.07
CA LEU A 44 -14.38 0.19 -0.77
C LEU A 44 -13.06 -0.49 -1.17
N ARG A 45 -12.11 0.26 -1.73
CA ARG A 45 -10.83 -0.29 -2.17
C ARG A 45 -10.10 -0.98 -1.02
N ARG A 46 -10.03 -0.31 0.14
CA ARG A 46 -9.36 -0.85 1.32
C ARG A 46 -10.06 -2.11 1.84
N ARG A 47 -11.40 -2.14 1.89
CA ARG A 47 -12.19 -3.32 2.28
C ARG A 47 -12.01 -4.50 1.34
N LEU A 48 -11.76 -4.24 0.06
CA LEU A 48 -11.42 -5.27 -0.93
C LEU A 48 -9.95 -5.74 -0.85
N MET A 49 -9.13 -5.15 0.02
CA MET A 49 -7.68 -5.38 0.13
C MET A 49 -6.93 -5.16 -1.20
N LEU A 50 -7.35 -4.17 -1.98
CA LEU A 50 -6.73 -3.89 -3.25
C LEU A 50 -5.78 -2.70 -3.14
N SER A 51 -4.59 -2.86 -3.71
CA SER A 51 -3.74 -1.72 -4.05
C SER A 51 -4.47 -0.80 -5.03
N GLN A 52 -3.99 0.43 -5.20
CA GLN A 52 -4.56 1.31 -6.22
C GLN A 52 -4.38 0.74 -7.63
N SER A 53 -3.23 0.12 -7.92
CA SER A 53 -2.98 -0.51 -9.22
C SER A 53 -3.93 -1.68 -9.48
N GLU A 54 -4.13 -2.57 -8.50
CA GLU A 54 -5.07 -3.69 -8.61
C GLU A 54 -6.52 -3.21 -8.67
N PHE A 55 -6.88 -2.19 -7.90
CA PHE A 55 -8.21 -1.59 -7.95
C PHE A 55 -8.52 -0.99 -9.32
N ILE A 56 -7.54 -0.32 -9.94
CA ILE A 56 -7.65 0.21 -11.30
C ILE A 56 -7.77 -0.95 -12.31
N ALA A 57 -6.90 -1.94 -12.21
CA ALA A 57 -6.90 -3.09 -13.11
C ALA A 57 -8.22 -3.87 -13.04
N LYS A 58 -8.82 -3.97 -11.84
CA LYS A 58 -10.03 -4.73 -11.60
C LYS A 58 -11.29 -3.94 -11.94
N TYR A 59 -11.37 -2.67 -11.58
CA TYR A 59 -12.61 -1.90 -11.65
C TYR A 59 -12.61 -0.70 -12.58
N LEU A 60 -11.43 -0.18 -12.93
CA LEU A 60 -11.29 1.06 -13.69
C LEU A 60 -10.41 0.84 -14.91
N SER A 61 -10.75 -0.18 -15.69
CA SER A 61 -10.12 -0.50 -16.98
C SER A 61 -11.18 -0.62 -18.08
N ASP A 62 -10.82 -0.29 -19.31
CA ASP A 62 -11.70 -0.44 -20.48
C ASP A 62 -11.78 -1.92 -20.95
N GLU A 63 -12.54 -2.16 -22.02
CA GLU A 63 -12.71 -3.50 -22.61
C GLU A 63 -11.37 -4.13 -23.07
N ASP A 64 -10.38 -3.29 -23.41
CA ASP A 64 -9.02 -3.70 -23.80
C ASP A 64 -8.09 -3.90 -22.58
N LYS A 65 -8.60 -3.82 -21.35
CA LYS A 65 -7.83 -3.83 -20.08
C LYS A 65 -6.85 -2.65 -19.92
N LYS A 66 -7.06 -1.54 -20.62
CA LYS A 66 -6.26 -0.32 -20.40
C LYS A 66 -6.84 0.48 -19.22
N PRO A 67 -5.98 1.03 -18.35
CA PRO A 67 -6.42 1.78 -17.17
C PRO A 67 -7.10 3.10 -17.55
N LEU A 68 -8.26 3.38 -16.96
CA LEU A 68 -9.06 4.59 -17.19
C LEU A 68 -8.50 5.84 -16.47
N LEU A 69 -7.55 5.65 -15.54
CA LEU A 69 -6.84 6.70 -14.83
C LEU A 69 -5.49 6.20 -14.30
N SER A 70 -4.57 7.13 -14.01
CA SER A 70 -3.31 6.80 -13.36
C SER A 70 -3.48 6.59 -11.85
N ILE A 71 -2.55 5.85 -11.24
CA ILE A 71 -2.45 5.65 -9.78
C ILE A 71 -2.46 6.99 -9.06
N SER A 72 -1.64 7.96 -9.48
CA SER A 72 -1.58 9.30 -8.88
C SER A 72 -2.90 10.07 -8.99
N LYS A 73 -3.67 9.86 -10.07
CA LYS A 73 -5.00 10.48 -10.21
C LYS A 73 -6.01 9.85 -9.24
N LEU A 74 -6.00 8.52 -9.09
CA LEU A 74 -6.84 7.83 -8.10
C LEU A 74 -6.48 8.26 -6.67
N SER A 75 -5.18 8.32 -6.35
CA SER A 75 -4.66 8.77 -5.05
C SER A 75 -5.14 10.18 -4.70
N ASN A 76 -5.07 11.11 -5.64
CA ASN A 76 -5.60 12.47 -5.43
C ASN A 76 -7.12 12.47 -5.23
N ILE A 77 -7.86 11.65 -5.96
CA ILE A 77 -9.31 11.53 -5.80
C ILE A 77 -9.64 11.02 -4.42
N GLU A 78 -9.08 9.90 -3.98
CA GLU A 78 -9.35 9.29 -2.67
C GLU A 78 -9.03 10.23 -1.51
N THR A 79 -7.98 11.04 -1.66
CA THR A 79 -7.45 11.92 -0.62
C THR A 79 -8.21 13.25 -0.54
N LYS A 80 -8.38 13.94 -1.68
CA LYS A 80 -8.88 15.33 -1.74
C LYS A 80 -10.24 15.44 -2.41
N GLY A 81 -10.80 14.33 -2.84
CA GLY A 81 -11.92 14.31 -3.75
C GLY A 81 -11.54 14.86 -5.12
N GLY A 82 -12.56 15.29 -5.86
CA GLY A 82 -12.38 15.87 -7.17
C GLY A 82 -13.66 15.79 -7.99
N LYS A 83 -13.72 16.59 -9.06
CA LYS A 83 -14.87 16.64 -9.95
C LYS A 83 -15.19 15.30 -10.60
N ASP A 84 -14.17 14.46 -10.77
CA ASP A 84 -14.29 13.15 -11.42
C ASP A 84 -14.65 12.02 -10.43
N ALA A 85 -14.68 12.25 -9.11
CA ALA A 85 -14.88 11.19 -8.12
C ALA A 85 -16.22 10.46 -8.35
N LEU A 86 -17.28 11.21 -8.61
CA LEU A 86 -18.62 10.66 -8.88
C LEU A 86 -18.66 9.84 -10.18
N LYS A 87 -17.90 10.26 -11.21
CA LYS A 87 -17.77 9.51 -12.46
C LYS A 87 -17.22 8.10 -12.20
N TYR A 88 -16.14 8.00 -11.44
CA TYR A 88 -15.53 6.70 -11.14
C TYR A 88 -16.38 5.85 -10.21
N ALA A 89 -17.06 6.46 -9.23
CA ALA A 89 -18.03 5.76 -8.39
C ALA A 89 -19.17 5.14 -9.21
N ASN A 90 -19.68 5.82 -10.22
CA ASN A 90 -20.71 5.27 -11.11
C ASN A 90 -20.21 4.05 -11.90
N ILE A 91 -19.01 4.12 -12.48
CA ILE A 91 -18.40 3.00 -13.21
C ILE A 91 -18.26 1.78 -12.30
N ILE A 92 -17.74 1.98 -11.08
CA ILE A 92 -17.59 0.90 -10.10
C ILE A 92 -18.95 0.35 -9.68
N SER A 93 -19.96 1.21 -9.52
CA SER A 93 -21.31 0.80 -9.12
C SER A 93 -21.97 -0.10 -10.17
N GLU A 94 -21.79 0.20 -11.45
CA GLU A 94 -22.24 -0.65 -12.56
C GLU A 94 -21.57 -2.02 -12.50
N GLN A 95 -20.25 -2.06 -12.33
CA GLN A 95 -19.50 -3.33 -12.26
C GLN A 95 -19.83 -4.17 -11.03
N LEU A 96 -20.11 -3.52 -9.89
CA LEU A 96 -20.53 -4.19 -8.66
C LEU A 96 -22.04 -4.49 -8.64
N SER A 97 -22.81 -4.00 -9.62
CA SER A 97 -24.28 -4.08 -9.65
C SER A 97 -24.93 -3.52 -8.38
N VAL A 98 -24.43 -2.37 -7.90
CA VAL A 98 -24.93 -1.65 -6.72
C VAL A 98 -25.45 -0.26 -7.07
N ASP A 99 -26.28 0.34 -6.21
CA ASP A 99 -26.79 1.70 -6.41
C ASP A 99 -25.64 2.73 -6.28
N PRO A 100 -25.39 3.58 -7.28
CA PRO A 100 -24.35 4.61 -7.22
C PRO A 100 -24.53 5.63 -6.08
N ASN A 101 -25.75 5.82 -5.58
CA ASN A 101 -26.01 6.70 -4.43
C ASN A 101 -25.40 6.17 -3.13
N LEU A 102 -25.03 4.88 -3.05
CA LEU A 102 -24.36 4.32 -1.88
C LEU A 102 -23.06 5.08 -1.57
N PHE A 103 -22.28 5.44 -2.58
CA PHE A 103 -21.03 6.19 -2.40
C PHE A 103 -21.23 7.61 -1.88
N GLN A 104 -22.46 8.12 -1.87
CA GLN A 104 -22.80 9.45 -1.32
C GLN A 104 -23.33 9.37 0.11
N LEU A 105 -23.45 8.18 0.68
CA LEU A 105 -23.80 7.98 2.08
C LEU A 105 -22.65 8.42 3.00
N THR A 106 -22.96 8.67 4.27
CA THR A 106 -21.92 8.79 5.29
C THR A 106 -21.04 7.53 5.31
N PRO A 107 -19.73 7.63 5.60
CA PRO A 107 -18.81 6.51 5.67
C PRO A 107 -19.31 5.29 6.48
N ASP A 108 -19.92 5.53 7.63
CA ASP A 108 -20.46 4.47 8.49
C ASP A 108 -21.63 3.73 7.83
N ALA A 109 -22.56 4.47 7.22
CA ALA A 109 -23.69 3.90 6.48
C ALA A 109 -23.22 3.15 5.22
N PHE A 110 -22.25 3.69 4.48
CA PHE A 110 -21.66 3.02 3.32
C PHE A 110 -21.00 1.69 3.72
N ALA A 111 -20.17 1.70 4.76
CA ALA A 111 -19.49 0.51 5.26
C ALA A 111 -20.48 -0.63 5.61
N LYS A 112 -21.57 -0.31 6.30
CA LYS A 112 -22.63 -1.28 6.66
C LYS A 112 -23.30 -1.89 5.43
N ASN A 113 -23.50 -1.12 4.37
CA ASN A 113 -24.13 -1.60 3.14
C ASN A 113 -23.20 -2.47 2.28
N ILE A 114 -21.89 -2.21 2.32
CA ILE A 114 -20.90 -2.97 1.53
C ILE A 114 -20.47 -4.28 2.20
N GLU A 115 -20.59 -4.40 3.52
CA GLU A 115 -20.24 -5.62 4.27
C GLU A 115 -21.00 -6.86 3.75
N LEU A 116 -22.31 -6.73 3.54
CA LEU A 116 -23.17 -7.78 2.98
C LEU A 116 -22.76 -8.21 1.57
N PHE A 117 -22.25 -7.27 0.78
CA PHE A 117 -21.79 -7.54 -0.59
C PHE A 117 -20.44 -8.27 -0.59
N ILE A 118 -19.49 -7.80 0.22
CA ILE A 118 -18.14 -8.38 0.30
C ILE A 118 -18.19 -9.81 0.84
N GLU A 119 -19.02 -10.08 1.85
CA GLU A 119 -19.21 -11.43 2.40
C GLU A 119 -19.70 -12.43 1.33
N SER A 120 -20.58 -12.01 0.42
CA SER A 120 -21.05 -12.86 -0.70
C SER A 120 -19.96 -13.19 -1.71
N GLN A 121 -19.01 -12.27 -1.93
CA GLN A 121 -17.91 -12.46 -2.88
C GLN A 121 -16.80 -13.36 -2.30
N LEU A 122 -16.56 -13.28 -1.00
CA LEU A 122 -15.55 -14.10 -0.31
C LEU A 122 -15.99 -15.58 -0.17
N ASN A 123 -17.28 -15.82 0.11
CA ASN A 123 -17.81 -17.16 0.39
C ASN A 123 -17.96 -18.07 -0.84
N ASN A 124 -17.96 -17.53 -2.06
CA ASN A 124 -18.08 -18.32 -3.29
C ASN A 124 -16.81 -19.12 -3.65
N THR A 125 -15.77 -19.12 -2.81
CA THR A 125 -14.43 -19.59 -3.18
C THR A 125 -13.97 -20.90 -2.54
N THR A 126 -14.73 -21.59 -1.68
CA THR A 126 -14.17 -22.85 -1.10
C THR A 126 -15.21 -23.87 -0.61
N SER A 127 -15.25 -25.03 -1.27
CA SER A 127 -15.86 -26.27 -0.77
C SER A 127 -14.88 -27.04 0.14
N GLY A 128 -15.39 -27.63 1.21
CA GLY A 128 -14.66 -28.14 2.38
C GLY A 128 -13.81 -29.38 2.14
N ASP A 129 -12.49 -29.20 2.21
CA ASP A 129 -11.46 -30.01 2.90
C ASP A 129 -10.07 -29.41 2.57
N ILE A 130 -9.98 -28.77 1.41
CA ILE A 130 -8.93 -27.81 1.03
C ILE A 130 -9.00 -26.53 1.90
N SER A 131 -10.03 -26.39 2.74
CA SER A 131 -10.34 -25.16 3.48
C SER A 131 -9.25 -24.77 4.50
N GLU A 132 -8.65 -25.70 5.24
CA GLU A 132 -7.61 -25.34 6.22
C GLU A 132 -6.26 -24.98 5.56
N LEU A 133 -5.86 -25.72 4.53
CA LEU A 133 -4.65 -25.40 3.74
C LEU A 133 -4.86 -24.15 2.88
N ALA A 134 -6.04 -23.98 2.28
CA ALA A 134 -6.42 -22.74 1.62
C ALA A 134 -6.47 -21.59 2.63
N GLN A 135 -6.97 -21.78 3.84
CA GLN A 135 -6.94 -20.76 4.89
C GLN A 135 -5.51 -20.41 5.30
N MET A 136 -4.58 -21.36 5.38
CA MET A 136 -3.17 -21.08 5.70
C MET A 136 -2.44 -20.38 4.53
N VAL A 137 -2.63 -20.85 3.30
CA VAL A 137 -2.08 -20.22 2.08
C VAL A 137 -2.70 -18.84 1.86
N GLN A 138 -4.02 -18.71 2.02
CA GLN A 138 -4.73 -17.43 2.01
C GLN A 138 -4.23 -16.54 3.11
N LYS A 139 -4.05 -17.00 4.35
CA LYS A 139 -3.57 -16.15 5.45
C LYS A 139 -2.17 -15.61 5.21
N THR A 140 -1.26 -16.42 4.65
CA THR A 140 0.08 -15.97 4.23
C THR A 140 -0.02 -14.96 3.08
N SER A 141 -0.81 -15.26 2.05
CA SER A 141 -1.09 -14.35 0.93
C SER A 141 -1.79 -13.07 1.39
N TYR A 142 -2.63 -13.12 2.41
CA TYR A 142 -3.43 -12.01 2.91
C TYR A 142 -2.57 -11.03 3.72
N VAL A 143 -1.59 -11.54 4.48
CA VAL A 143 -0.60 -10.68 5.13
C VAL A 143 0.30 -10.03 4.07
N GLU A 144 0.72 -10.75 3.03
CA GLU A 144 1.51 -10.20 1.93
C GLU A 144 0.75 -9.11 1.15
N THR A 145 -0.51 -9.38 0.79
CA THR A 145 -1.41 -8.39 0.17
C THR A 145 -1.60 -7.18 1.09
N LEU A 146 -1.81 -7.40 2.40
CA LEU A 146 -1.97 -6.30 3.35
C LEU A 146 -0.69 -5.47 3.48
N VAL A 147 0.50 -6.09 3.45
CA VAL A 147 1.79 -5.39 3.41
C VAL A 147 1.88 -4.50 2.17
N HIS A 148 1.50 -5.02 1.00
CA HIS A 148 1.49 -4.25 -0.24
C HIS A 148 0.53 -3.06 -0.15
N VAL A 149 -0.72 -3.30 0.23
CA VAL A 149 -1.77 -2.27 0.36
C VAL A 149 -1.38 -1.20 1.39
N MET A 150 -0.78 -1.59 2.51
CA MET A 150 -0.31 -0.66 3.52
C MET A 150 0.93 0.13 3.06
N SER A 151 1.80 -0.47 2.26
CA SER A 151 2.95 0.23 1.64
C SER A 151 2.48 1.32 0.69
N ASP A 152 1.47 1.02 -0.13
CA ASP A 152 0.84 2.00 -1.01
C ASP A 152 0.18 3.12 -0.21
N TYR A 153 -0.58 2.77 0.84
CA TYR A 153 -1.18 3.75 1.74
C TYR A 153 -0.13 4.74 2.29
N LEU A 154 1.00 4.23 2.80
CA LEU A 154 2.09 5.07 3.30
C LEU A 154 2.66 5.97 2.21
N THR A 155 2.97 5.39 1.05
CA THR A 155 3.56 6.09 -0.09
C THR A 155 2.65 7.21 -0.58
N ASP A 156 1.35 6.92 -0.74
CA ASP A 156 0.34 7.86 -1.18
C ASP A 156 0.20 9.04 -0.23
N ASN A 157 0.14 8.77 1.07
CA ASN A 157 -0.05 9.81 2.08
C ASN A 157 1.22 10.65 2.28
N LEU A 158 2.40 10.08 2.03
CA LEU A 158 3.66 10.81 1.98
C LEU A 158 3.75 11.72 0.75
N ILE A 159 3.32 11.22 -0.42
CA ILE A 159 3.30 12.00 -1.67
C ILE A 159 2.28 13.14 -1.59
N SER A 160 1.11 12.89 -1.00
CA SER A 160 0.04 13.89 -0.87
C SER A 160 0.34 14.95 0.20
N GLY A 161 1.28 14.67 1.11
CA GLY A 161 1.69 15.51 2.23
C GLY A 161 0.85 15.37 3.50
N GLU A 162 -0.09 14.43 3.53
CA GLU A 162 -0.91 14.11 4.70
C GLU A 162 -0.15 13.37 5.79
N LEU A 163 0.84 12.57 5.40
CA LEU A 163 1.83 12.00 6.30
C LEU A 163 3.19 12.61 6.02
N LYS A 164 3.93 12.86 7.09
CA LYS A 164 5.33 13.27 7.06
C LYS A 164 6.20 12.21 7.74
N PRO A 165 7.49 12.13 7.37
CA PRO A 165 8.44 11.28 8.09
C PRO A 165 8.44 11.61 9.59
N GLY A 166 8.23 10.60 10.43
CA GLY A 166 8.10 10.75 11.89
C GLY A 166 6.66 10.86 12.41
N ASP A 167 5.67 11.03 11.54
CA ASP A 167 4.27 11.09 11.96
C ASP A 167 3.79 9.76 12.52
N LYS A 168 2.86 9.84 13.47
CA LYS A 168 2.24 8.66 14.08
C LYS A 168 1.13 8.13 13.17
N LEU A 169 1.19 6.84 12.85
CA LEU A 169 0.13 6.16 12.12
C LEU A 169 -1.12 5.96 12.99
N PRO A 170 -2.30 5.78 12.37
CA PRO A 170 -3.49 5.34 13.10
C PRO A 170 -3.21 4.07 13.91
N SER A 171 -3.92 3.91 15.03
CA SER A 171 -3.76 2.71 15.87
C SER A 171 -4.08 1.42 15.11
N ASP A 172 -3.53 0.28 15.55
CA ASP A 172 -3.83 -1.04 14.97
C ASP A 172 -5.34 -1.31 14.87
N ARG A 173 -6.13 -0.79 15.83
CA ARG A 173 -7.60 -0.90 15.80
C ARG A 173 -8.20 -0.09 14.66
N ASN A 174 -7.73 1.13 14.43
CA ASN A 174 -8.26 1.99 13.38
C ASN A 174 -7.80 1.51 12.01
N LEU A 175 -6.54 1.08 11.87
CA LEU A 175 -6.04 0.44 10.65
C LEU A 175 -6.85 -0.83 10.35
N ALA A 176 -7.13 -1.67 11.35
CA ALA A 176 -7.96 -2.85 11.20
C ALA A 176 -9.36 -2.50 10.66
N ALA A 177 -10.00 -1.45 11.19
CA ALA A 177 -11.28 -0.98 10.70
C ALA A 177 -11.20 -0.37 9.28
N MET A 178 -10.16 0.42 9.01
CA MET A 178 -9.92 1.07 7.71
C MET A 178 -9.72 0.05 6.59
N PHE A 179 -8.96 -1.01 6.86
CA PHE A 179 -8.72 -2.07 5.90
C PHE A 179 -9.80 -3.14 5.94
N GLY A 180 -10.52 -3.34 7.05
CA GLY A 180 -11.50 -4.44 7.17
C GLY A 180 -10.85 -5.78 7.51
N VAL A 181 -9.73 -5.74 8.23
CA VAL A 181 -8.98 -6.92 8.68
C VAL A 181 -9.03 -7.07 10.19
N GLY A 182 -8.63 -8.24 10.69
CA GLY A 182 -8.34 -8.41 12.12
C GLY A 182 -7.09 -7.66 12.57
N ARG A 183 -7.07 -7.17 13.81
CA ARG A 183 -5.92 -6.45 14.41
C ARG A 183 -4.61 -7.23 14.36
N THR A 184 -4.69 -8.56 14.47
CA THR A 184 -3.51 -9.43 14.38
C THR A 184 -2.85 -9.36 12.99
N ALA A 185 -3.63 -9.30 11.92
CA ALA A 185 -3.09 -9.19 10.55
C ALA A 185 -2.39 -7.85 10.34
N VAL A 186 -2.97 -6.74 10.82
CA VAL A 186 -2.32 -5.42 10.80
C VAL A 186 -0.98 -5.46 11.54
N ARG A 187 -0.93 -6.07 12.72
CA ARG A 187 0.31 -6.16 13.50
C ARG A 187 1.39 -6.96 12.78
N GLU A 188 1.04 -8.05 12.11
CA GLU A 188 2.00 -8.80 11.29
C GLU A 188 2.48 -7.98 10.09
N ALA A 189 1.58 -7.32 9.36
CA ALA A 189 1.96 -6.45 8.26
C ALA A 189 2.87 -5.29 8.71
N LEU A 190 2.55 -4.64 9.83
CA LEU A 190 3.38 -3.57 10.41
C LEU A 190 4.77 -4.05 10.83
N LYS A 191 4.91 -5.30 11.31
CA LYS A 191 6.24 -5.88 11.59
C LYS A 191 7.05 -6.01 10.32
N VAL A 192 6.45 -6.53 9.24
CA VAL A 192 7.12 -6.64 7.93
C VAL A 192 7.53 -5.26 7.43
N LEU A 193 6.62 -4.27 7.47
CA LEU A 193 6.91 -2.88 7.08
C LEU A 193 8.01 -2.26 7.96
N SER A 194 8.10 -2.63 9.24
CA SER A 194 9.17 -2.18 10.12
C SER A 194 10.51 -2.80 9.75
N VAL A 195 10.54 -4.07 9.32
CA VAL A 195 11.75 -4.73 8.81
C VAL A 195 12.20 -4.09 7.50
N LEU A 196 11.26 -3.72 6.64
CA LEU A 196 11.52 -2.97 5.40
C LEU A 196 11.93 -1.50 5.65
N GLY A 197 11.86 -1.01 6.90
CA GLY A 197 12.25 0.35 7.25
C GLY A 197 11.26 1.44 6.82
N LEU A 198 10.03 1.06 6.44
CA LEU A 198 8.94 1.99 6.11
C LEU A 198 8.34 2.64 7.36
N VAL A 199 8.32 1.90 8.48
CA VAL A 199 7.76 2.34 9.76
C VAL A 199 8.69 1.99 10.92
N ARG A 200 8.45 2.60 12.08
CA ARG A 200 9.06 2.24 13.36
C ARG A 200 7.98 1.95 14.40
N ILE A 201 8.04 0.78 15.01
CA ILE A 201 7.15 0.39 16.09
C ILE A 201 7.82 0.73 17.43
N LEU A 202 7.20 1.61 18.21
CA LEU A 202 7.65 1.96 19.56
C LEU A 202 6.70 1.34 20.60
N PRO A 203 7.16 0.38 21.43
CA PRO A 203 6.31 -0.28 22.42
C PRO A 203 5.59 0.72 23.33
N GLY A 204 4.27 0.58 23.47
CA GLY A 204 3.42 1.47 24.27
C GLY A 204 3.16 2.86 23.68
N GLN A 205 3.91 3.27 22.66
CA GLN A 205 3.78 4.59 22.05
C GLN A 205 3.05 4.57 20.70
N GLY A 206 3.17 3.47 19.94
CA GLY A 206 2.50 3.26 18.66
C GLY A 206 3.49 3.10 17.51
N THR A 207 2.97 3.23 16.29
CA THR A 207 3.75 3.07 15.05
C THR A 207 3.91 4.41 14.36
N PHE A 208 5.13 4.67 13.86
CA PHE A 208 5.50 5.96 13.28
C PHE A 208 6.09 5.76 11.88
N VAL A 209 5.87 6.70 10.97
CA VAL A 209 6.53 6.73 9.67
C VAL A 209 8.04 6.88 9.88
N ALA A 210 8.85 6.12 9.15
CA ALA A 210 10.30 6.19 9.29
C ALA A 210 10.83 7.60 8.92
N SER A 211 11.57 8.22 9.85
CA SER A 211 12.09 9.60 9.69
C SER A 211 13.55 9.67 9.22
N LYS A 212 14.26 8.54 9.19
CA LYS A 212 15.66 8.46 8.76
C LYS A 212 15.73 7.66 7.46
N SER A 213 15.89 8.37 6.35
CA SER A 213 15.87 7.90 4.96
C SER A 213 16.93 6.83 4.63
N ALA A 214 17.99 6.67 5.44
CA ALA A 214 19.09 5.76 5.11
C ALA A 214 18.72 4.27 5.22
N ASN A 215 17.87 3.86 6.17
CA ASN A 215 17.62 2.42 6.39
C ASN A 215 16.53 1.82 5.48
N PHE A 216 15.78 2.67 4.77
CA PHE A 216 14.63 2.30 3.94
C PHE A 216 15.01 1.38 2.77
N PHE A 217 16.25 1.49 2.29
CA PHE A 217 16.72 0.77 1.10
C PHE A 217 17.89 -0.16 1.38
N MET A 218 18.64 0.05 2.47
CA MET A 218 19.91 -0.67 2.67
C MET A 218 19.73 -2.17 2.80
N ALA A 219 18.80 -2.68 3.63
CA ALA A 219 18.72 -4.13 3.86
C ALA A 219 18.32 -4.93 2.60
N PRO A 220 17.24 -4.59 1.86
CA PRO A 220 16.90 -5.30 0.62
C PRO A 220 18.00 -5.18 -0.44
N LEU A 221 18.56 -3.97 -0.65
CA LEU A 221 19.67 -3.80 -1.60
C LEU A 221 20.91 -4.59 -1.19
N SER A 222 21.27 -4.62 0.09
CA SER A 222 22.41 -5.41 0.59
C SER A 222 22.25 -6.89 0.26
N TRP A 223 21.04 -7.46 0.39
CA TRP A 223 20.78 -8.85 0.00
C TRP A 223 20.86 -9.06 -1.50
N THR A 224 20.29 -8.17 -2.30
CA THR A 224 20.42 -8.21 -3.77
C THR A 224 21.89 -8.15 -4.20
N PHE A 225 22.71 -7.34 -3.52
CA PHE A 225 24.14 -7.24 -3.77
C PHE A 225 24.93 -8.46 -3.31
N LEU A 226 24.60 -9.02 -2.14
CA LEU A 226 25.27 -10.19 -1.57
C LEU A 226 25.00 -11.46 -2.37
N LEU A 227 23.77 -11.64 -2.87
CA LEU A 227 23.33 -12.85 -3.57
C LEU A 227 23.54 -12.78 -5.09
N GLY A 228 23.82 -11.60 -5.65
CA GLY A 228 24.08 -11.43 -7.07
C GLY A 228 25.53 -11.73 -7.44
N GLU A 229 25.77 -12.86 -8.11
CA GLU A 229 27.05 -13.11 -8.78
C GLU A 229 27.25 -12.03 -9.86
N HIS A 230 28.37 -11.28 -9.79
CA HIS A 230 28.76 -10.17 -10.68
C HIS A 230 28.25 -8.74 -10.36
N ASN A 231 27.88 -8.42 -9.11
CA ASN A 231 27.29 -7.11 -8.79
C ASN A 231 28.28 -5.93 -8.62
N LEU A 232 29.56 -6.18 -8.30
CA LEU A 232 30.53 -5.10 -8.01
C LEU A 232 30.79 -4.15 -9.19
N GLY A 233 30.88 -4.68 -10.41
CA GLY A 233 31.11 -3.87 -11.62
C GLY A 233 29.97 -2.88 -11.85
N ASN A 234 28.73 -3.35 -11.77
CA ASN A 234 27.53 -2.52 -11.94
C ASN A 234 27.41 -1.47 -10.84
N ILE A 235 27.75 -1.82 -9.58
CA ILE A 235 27.78 -0.84 -8.47
C ILE A 235 28.79 0.27 -8.78
N ILE A 236 30.01 -0.08 -9.19
CA ILE A 236 31.04 0.91 -9.53
C ILE A 236 30.55 1.79 -10.69
N THR A 237 29.92 1.21 -11.72
CA THR A 237 29.37 1.98 -12.84
C THR A 237 28.32 2.99 -12.38
N VAL A 238 27.33 2.56 -11.60
CA VAL A 238 26.28 3.45 -11.08
C VAL A 238 26.87 4.53 -10.18
N ARG A 239 27.82 4.15 -9.31
CA ARG A 239 28.52 5.08 -8.44
C ARG A 239 29.27 6.14 -9.24
N THR A 240 30.06 5.74 -10.23
CA THR A 240 30.82 6.68 -11.08
C THR A 240 29.89 7.66 -11.80
N MET A 241 28.75 7.19 -12.32
CA MET A 241 27.77 8.07 -12.99
C MET A 241 27.15 9.09 -12.03
N LEU A 242 26.80 8.67 -10.81
CA LEU A 242 26.25 9.54 -9.77
C LEU A 242 27.30 10.52 -9.23
N GLU A 243 28.53 10.06 -8.98
CA GLU A 243 29.63 10.89 -8.49
C GLU A 243 30.04 11.96 -9.50
N ASP A 244 30.16 11.62 -10.78
CA ASP A 244 30.46 12.59 -11.83
C ASP A 244 29.40 13.68 -11.90
N THR A 245 28.13 13.28 -11.96
CA THR A 245 27.01 14.22 -12.04
C THR A 245 26.89 15.08 -10.80
N SER A 246 27.07 14.48 -9.62
CA SER A 246 27.01 15.21 -8.35
C SER A 246 28.19 16.19 -8.22
N SER A 247 29.40 15.78 -8.61
CA SER A 247 30.59 16.63 -8.56
C SER A 247 30.47 17.82 -9.50
N ARG A 248 29.94 17.60 -10.72
CA ARG A 248 29.65 18.69 -11.67
C ARG A 248 28.63 19.68 -11.10
N LEU A 249 27.49 19.18 -10.60
CA LEU A 249 26.45 20.03 -10.03
C LEU A 249 26.92 20.78 -8.77
N ALA A 250 27.75 20.14 -7.95
CA ALA A 250 28.36 20.78 -6.78
C ALA A 250 29.33 21.88 -7.21
N ALA A 251 30.21 21.62 -8.17
CA ALA A 251 31.15 22.63 -8.69
C ALA A 251 30.44 23.86 -9.29
N GLU A 252 29.29 23.68 -9.93
CA GLU A 252 28.49 24.79 -10.49
C GLU A 252 27.81 25.66 -9.42
N LYS A 253 27.51 25.10 -8.25
CA LYS A 253 26.69 25.76 -7.21
C LYS A 253 27.42 26.06 -5.91
N ALA A 254 28.66 25.59 -5.77
CA ALA A 254 29.41 25.66 -4.51
C ALA A 254 29.57 27.10 -4.03
N THR A 255 29.25 27.31 -2.76
CA THR A 255 29.51 28.55 -2.03
C THR A 255 30.95 28.56 -1.48
N ALA A 256 31.45 29.75 -1.11
CA ALA A 256 32.78 29.87 -0.54
C ALA A 256 32.93 29.12 0.81
N GLU A 257 31.86 29.10 1.62
CA GLU A 257 31.84 28.36 2.88
C GLU A 257 31.90 26.83 2.65
N GLU A 258 31.14 26.31 1.68
CA GLU A 258 31.17 24.88 1.33
C GLU A 258 32.53 24.44 0.77
N LEU A 259 33.22 25.31 0.02
CA LEU A 259 34.57 25.03 -0.49
C LEU A 259 35.62 24.94 0.63
N ASP A 260 35.51 25.80 1.65
CA ASP A 260 36.40 25.78 2.82
C ASP A 260 36.16 24.54 3.69
N GLU A 261 34.89 24.17 3.88
CA GLU A 261 34.52 22.93 4.56
C GLU A 261 35.02 21.69 3.81
N MET A 262 34.87 21.65 2.48
CA MET A 262 35.45 20.59 1.64
C MET A 262 36.97 20.52 1.77
N GLY A 263 37.67 21.65 1.80
CA GLY A 263 39.11 21.71 2.03
C GLY A 263 39.50 21.06 3.36
N THR A 264 38.77 21.39 4.43
CA THR A 264 38.96 20.81 5.76
C THR A 264 38.76 19.29 5.78
N ILE A 265 37.73 18.79 5.09
CA ILE A 265 37.46 17.35 4.96
C ILE A 265 38.59 16.65 4.20
N ILE A 266 39.08 17.23 3.11
CA ILE A 266 40.18 16.66 2.31
C ILE A 266 41.47 16.61 3.12
N SER A 267 41.82 17.67 3.84
CA SER A 267 42.99 17.69 4.73
C SER A 267 42.89 16.60 5.81
N SER A 268 41.72 16.45 6.42
CA SER A 268 41.48 15.40 7.42
C SER A 268 41.62 13.98 6.82
N ALA A 269 41.13 13.77 5.60
CA ALA A 269 41.27 12.50 4.89
C ALA A 269 42.73 12.19 4.50
N GLN A 270 43.50 13.21 4.12
CA GLN A 270 44.93 13.08 3.78
C GLN A 270 45.78 12.69 4.99
N GLU A 271 45.45 13.16 6.19
CA GLU A 271 46.14 12.74 7.42
C GLU A 271 45.88 11.27 7.78
N LEU A 272 44.72 10.71 7.40
CA LEU A 272 44.34 9.33 7.68
C LEU A 272 44.86 8.32 6.63
N LEU A 273 45.16 8.77 5.41
CA LEU A 273 45.64 7.92 4.30
C LEU A 273 46.88 7.07 4.66
N PRO A 274 47.94 7.62 5.30
CA PRO A 274 49.10 6.84 5.73
C PRO A 274 48.76 5.72 6.73
N ILE A 275 47.76 5.93 7.59
CA ILE A 275 47.34 4.99 8.63
C ILE A 275 46.56 3.81 8.02
N ILE A 276 45.76 4.06 6.99
CA ILE A 276 44.96 3.04 6.29
C ILE A 276 45.86 2.21 5.38
N ILE A 277 46.76 2.86 4.64
CA ILE A 277 47.72 2.16 3.77
C ILE A 277 48.67 1.32 4.62
N SER A 278 49.20 1.82 5.74
CA SER A 278 50.06 1.01 6.62
C SER A 278 49.33 -0.17 7.27
N ARG A 279 48.10 -0.02 7.78
CA ARG A 279 47.35 -1.16 8.35
C ARG A 279 47.04 -2.25 7.33
N ASN A 280 46.68 -1.88 6.10
CA ASN A 280 46.32 -2.85 5.05
C ASN A 280 47.56 -3.48 4.38
N PHE A 281 48.70 -2.79 4.35
CA PHE A 281 49.96 -3.32 3.80
C PHE A 281 50.56 -4.43 4.69
N TRP A 282 50.52 -4.27 6.01
CA TRP A 282 51.03 -5.28 6.95
C TRP A 282 50.09 -6.50 7.10
N SER A 283 48.77 -6.33 6.98
CA SER A 283 47.83 -7.46 6.97
C SER A 283 47.92 -8.32 5.71
N MET A 284 48.41 -7.77 4.60
CA MET A 284 48.58 -8.48 3.34
C MET A 284 49.88 -9.30 3.28
N ILE A 285 50.91 -8.89 4.02
CA ILE A 285 52.17 -9.65 4.17
C ILE A 285 51.99 -10.87 5.10
N LEU A 286 51.20 -10.74 6.18
CA LEU A 286 50.94 -11.83 7.14
C LEU A 286 50.07 -12.98 6.60
N ILE A 287 49.44 -12.82 5.43
CA ILE A 287 48.67 -13.89 4.78
C ILE A 287 49.57 -14.73 3.82
N PHE A 288 50.79 -14.25 3.52
CA PHE A 288 51.70 -14.90 2.55
C PHE A 288 53.08 -15.27 3.11
N THR A 289 53.27 -15.26 4.44
CA THR A 289 54.45 -15.82 5.14
C THR A 289 53.99 -16.80 6.21
#